data_AF-A0AAP6A7Z6-F1
#
_entry.id   AF-A0AAP6A7Z6-F1
#
_cell.length_a   1.000
_cell.length_b   1.000
_cell.length_c   1.000
_cell.angle_alpha   90.00
_cell.angle_beta   90.00
_cell.angle_gamma   90.00
#
_symmetry.space_group_name_H-M   'P 1'
#
loop_
_entity.id
_entity.type
_entity.pdbx_description
1 polymer ?
#
loop_
_entity_poly.entity_id
_entity_poly.type
_entity_poly.pdbx_seq_one_letter_code
_entity_poly.pdbx_strand_id
1 'polypeptide(L)'
;LSRFYQNLTEDIVRAKNRLHKVLQVTFPELENILSTPSGEQYWNLVTAFPCKDFVLDLSKDELSESIRQSTSKRISDKRVAYLAEKLIALANQSYCAVKKTSPILEEVRYYGKELLRLSEQRQTVLDQMVELAQPLPEYDILLSIPGIAETTATS
;
A
#
# COMPACT_ATOMS: atom_id res chain seq x y z
N LEU A 1 -21.21 12.00 -1.17
CA LEU A 1 -19.86 11.54 -0.78
C LEU A 1 -19.82 10.01 -0.59
N SER A 2 -20.80 9.41 0.11
CA SER A 2 -20.89 7.95 0.30
C SER A 2 -20.77 7.12 -1.01
N ARG A 3 -21.56 7.42 -2.06
CA ARG A 3 -21.42 6.76 -3.38
C ARG A 3 -20.02 6.87 -3.98
N PHE A 4 -19.35 8.02 -3.78
CA PHE A 4 -18.01 8.24 -4.31
C PHE A 4 -16.96 7.44 -3.53
N TYR A 5 -17.08 7.39 -2.20
CA TYR A 5 -16.27 6.53 -1.34
C TYR A 5 -16.39 5.04 -1.72
N GLN A 6 -17.62 4.57 -2.00
CA GLN A 6 -17.88 3.21 -2.48
C GLN A 6 -17.19 2.95 -3.82
N ASN A 7 -17.34 3.84 -4.80
CA ASN A 7 -16.66 3.71 -6.10
C ASN A 7 -15.14 3.63 -5.94
N LEU A 8 -14.54 4.50 -5.13
CA LEU A 8 -13.10 4.47 -4.84
C LEU A 8 -12.67 3.15 -4.17
N THR A 9 -13.51 2.61 -3.30
CA THR A 9 -13.24 1.31 -2.65
C THR A 9 -13.26 0.17 -3.67
N GLU A 10 -14.22 0.15 -4.60
CA GLU A 10 -14.24 -0.83 -5.67
C GLU A 10 -13.03 -0.71 -6.61
N ASP A 11 -12.63 0.52 -6.94
CA ASP A 11 -11.47 0.77 -7.79
C ASP A 11 -10.16 0.33 -7.12
N ILE A 12 -10.02 0.56 -5.80
CA ILE A 12 -8.90 0.03 -5.02
C ILE A 12 -8.87 -1.50 -5.08
N VAL A 13 -10.02 -2.17 -4.92
CA VAL A 13 -10.09 -3.65 -5.00
C VAL A 13 -9.67 -4.13 -6.39
N ARG A 14 -10.16 -3.49 -7.46
CA ARG A 14 -9.79 -3.83 -8.85
C ARG A 14 -8.29 -3.61 -9.10
N ALA A 15 -7.74 -2.48 -8.68
CA ALA A 15 -6.32 -2.16 -8.84
C ALA A 15 -5.43 -3.13 -8.05
N LYS A 16 -5.81 -3.49 -6.82
CA LYS A 16 -5.09 -4.48 -6.00
C LYS A 16 -5.08 -5.85 -6.67
N ASN A 17 -6.22 -6.28 -7.23
CA ASN A 17 -6.29 -7.54 -7.95
C ASN A 17 -5.42 -7.56 -9.22
N ARG A 18 -5.31 -6.42 -9.92
CA ARG A 18 -4.39 -6.29 -11.07
C ARG A 18 -2.93 -6.33 -10.62
N LEU A 19 -2.59 -5.59 -9.56
CA LEU A 19 -1.25 -5.59 -8.98
C LEU A 19 -0.83 -7.00 -8.51
N HIS A 20 -1.71 -7.71 -7.80
CA HIS A 20 -1.46 -9.09 -7.36
C HIS A 20 -1.07 -9.98 -8.54
N LYS A 21 -1.84 -9.94 -9.64
CA LYS A 21 -1.57 -10.75 -10.85
C LYS A 21 -0.19 -10.47 -11.45
N VAL A 22 0.21 -9.19 -11.56
CA VAL A 22 1.53 -8.85 -12.10
C VAL A 22 2.63 -9.21 -11.11
N LEU A 23 2.42 -9.01 -9.80
CA LEU A 23 3.39 -9.41 -8.78
C LEU A 23 3.63 -10.92 -8.78
N GLN A 24 2.62 -11.75 -9.06
CA GLN A 24 2.80 -13.21 -9.13
C GLN A 24 3.86 -13.64 -10.15
N VAL A 25 4.10 -12.86 -11.21
CA VAL A 25 5.09 -13.18 -12.24
C VAL A 25 6.41 -12.41 -12.07
N THR A 26 6.43 -11.32 -11.29
CA THR A 26 7.64 -10.50 -11.08
C THR A 26 8.30 -10.74 -9.73
N PHE A 27 7.54 -10.71 -8.63
CA PHE A 27 8.04 -10.79 -7.28
C PHE A 27 6.93 -11.21 -6.28
N PRO A 28 6.43 -12.46 -6.36
CA PRO A 28 5.29 -12.91 -5.54
C PRO A 28 5.56 -12.79 -4.03
N GLU A 29 6.81 -13.03 -3.62
CA GLU A 29 7.22 -13.01 -2.21
C GLU A 29 7.10 -11.62 -1.58
N LEU A 30 7.10 -10.55 -2.39
CA LEU A 30 6.98 -9.17 -1.92
C LEU A 30 5.65 -8.91 -1.22
N GLU A 31 4.59 -9.68 -1.49
CA GLU A 31 3.31 -9.56 -0.79
C GLU A 31 3.42 -9.81 0.71
N ASN A 32 4.43 -10.59 1.13
CA ASN A 32 4.67 -10.95 2.52
C ASN A 32 5.63 -10.00 3.25
N ILE A 33 6.07 -8.89 2.63
CA ILE A 33 7.03 -7.97 3.25
C ILE A 33 6.47 -7.32 4.52
N LEU A 34 5.21 -6.90 4.50
CA LEU A 34 4.48 -6.38 5.65
C LEU A 34 3.41 -7.38 6.10
N SER A 35 3.01 -7.32 7.36
CA SER A 35 1.92 -8.16 7.88
C SER A 35 0.57 -7.89 7.20
N THR A 36 0.40 -6.67 6.69
CA THR A 36 -0.76 -6.26 5.90
C THR A 36 -0.29 -5.67 4.57
N PRO A 37 -0.72 -6.20 3.41
CA PRO A 37 -0.38 -5.67 2.09
C PRO A 37 -1.28 -4.46 1.78
N SER A 38 -1.09 -3.40 2.56
CA SER A 38 -1.90 -2.19 2.52
C SER A 38 -1.14 -1.00 3.09
N GLY A 39 -1.51 0.19 2.62
CA GLY A 39 -0.98 1.45 3.13
C GLY A 39 0.19 1.99 2.32
N GLU A 40 0.50 3.27 2.56
CA GLU A 40 1.52 4.04 1.85
C GLU A 40 2.86 3.28 1.75
N GLN A 41 3.36 2.78 2.88
CA GLN A 41 4.64 2.08 2.93
C GLN A 41 4.67 0.86 1.99
N TYR A 42 3.60 0.08 1.96
CA TYR A 42 3.52 -1.09 1.10
C TYR A 42 3.57 -0.70 -0.37
N TRP A 43 2.74 0.27 -0.78
CA TRP A 43 2.66 0.71 -2.17
C TRP A 43 3.96 1.35 -2.66
N ASN A 44 4.64 2.11 -1.80
CA ASN A 44 5.95 2.69 -2.12
C ASN A 44 7.04 1.63 -2.24
N LEU A 45 7.07 0.62 -1.36
CA LEU A 45 8.01 -0.50 -1.48
C LEU A 45 7.78 -1.30 -2.77
N VAL A 46 6.52 -1.60 -3.10
CA VAL A 46 6.17 -2.29 -4.36
C VAL A 46 6.58 -1.47 -5.59
N THR A 47 6.40 -0.16 -5.53
CA THR A 47 6.79 0.74 -6.62
C THR A 47 8.31 0.86 -6.76
N ALA A 48 9.05 0.85 -5.64
CA ALA A 48 10.50 0.92 -5.63
C ALA A 48 11.15 -0.40 -6.12
N PHE A 49 10.56 -1.53 -5.75
CA PHE A 49 11.14 -2.87 -5.94
C PHE A 49 10.21 -3.79 -6.77
N PRO A 50 10.00 -3.52 -8.07
CA PRO A 50 9.05 -4.28 -8.87
C PRO A 50 9.52 -5.73 -9.18
N CYS A 51 10.83 -5.99 -9.08
CA CYS A 51 11.40 -7.35 -9.10
C CYS A 51 12.59 -7.48 -8.16
N LYS A 52 13.00 -8.73 -7.89
CA LYS A 52 14.11 -9.05 -6.99
C LYS A 52 15.43 -8.36 -7.35
N ASP A 53 15.69 -8.15 -8.64
CA ASP A 53 16.97 -7.56 -9.09
C ASP A 53 17.13 -6.13 -8.57
N PHE A 54 16.04 -5.37 -8.41
CA PHE A 54 16.10 -4.02 -7.81
C PHE A 54 16.46 -4.02 -6.33
N VAL A 55 16.29 -5.15 -5.64
CA VAL A 55 16.72 -5.32 -4.24
C VAL A 55 18.18 -5.75 -4.21
N LEU A 56 18.56 -6.71 -5.05
CA LEU A 56 19.90 -7.32 -5.04
C LEU A 56 20.98 -6.41 -5.64
N ASP A 57 20.59 -5.48 -6.52
CA ASP A 57 21.53 -4.52 -7.12
C ASP A 57 21.87 -3.33 -6.22
N LEU A 58 21.11 -3.13 -5.12
CA LEU A 58 21.36 -2.04 -4.18
C LEU A 58 22.28 -2.49 -3.04
N SER A 59 23.11 -1.57 -2.59
CA SER A 59 23.83 -1.72 -1.33
C SER A 59 22.87 -1.71 -0.14
N LYS A 60 23.32 -2.23 1.00
CA LYS A 60 22.54 -2.23 2.26
C LYS A 60 22.13 -0.81 2.68
N ASP A 61 22.98 0.18 2.41
CA ASP A 61 22.73 1.57 2.77
C ASP A 61 21.68 2.20 1.85
N GLU A 62 21.77 1.99 0.53
CA GLU A 62 20.76 2.44 -0.43
C GLU A 62 19.40 1.78 -0.19
N LEU A 63 19.39 0.49 0.14
CA LEU A 63 18.17 -0.25 0.47
C LEU A 63 17.52 0.33 1.74
N SER A 64 18.32 0.62 2.76
CA SER A 64 17.84 1.23 4.00
C SER A 64 17.26 2.62 3.75
N GLU A 65 17.90 3.42 2.90
CA GLU A 65 17.42 4.75 2.54
C GLU A 65 16.10 4.69 1.75
N SER A 66 15.99 3.78 0.77
CA SER A 66 14.73 3.55 0.04
C SER A 66 13.59 3.13 0.97
N ILE A 67 13.87 2.28 1.98
CA ILE A 67 12.88 1.90 3.01
C ILE A 67 12.49 3.11 3.87
N ARG A 68 13.41 4.01 4.22
CA ARG A 68 13.06 5.25 4.95
C ARG A 68 12.17 6.16 4.12
N GLN A 69 12.48 6.31 2.84
CA GLN A 69 11.71 7.13 1.90
C GLN A 69 10.35 6.50 1.54
N SER A 70 10.16 5.20 1.78
CA SER A 70 8.90 4.52 1.51
C SER A 70 7.74 4.97 2.39
N THR A 71 7.97 5.69 3.48
CA THR A 71 6.90 6.21 4.34
C THR A 71 7.17 7.62 4.82
N SER A 72 6.11 8.43 4.86
CA SER A 72 6.12 9.74 5.52
C SER A 72 6.33 9.66 7.04
N LYS A 73 6.13 8.48 7.66
CA LYS A 73 6.22 8.28 9.11
C LYS A 73 7.65 8.01 9.56
N ARG A 74 7.98 8.46 10.78
CA ARG A 74 9.26 8.15 11.40
C ARG A 74 9.36 6.64 11.69
N ILE A 75 10.32 5.99 11.04
CA ILE A 75 10.64 4.57 11.24
C ILE A 75 11.93 4.44 12.05
N SER A 76 11.97 3.49 12.99
CA SER A 76 13.16 3.23 13.79
C SER A 76 14.22 2.47 12.97
N ASP A 77 15.49 2.69 13.28
CA ASP A 77 16.60 2.03 12.56
C ASP A 77 16.51 0.49 12.66
N LYS A 78 16.05 -0.02 13.81
CA LYS A 78 15.79 -1.45 14.00
C LYS A 78 14.77 -1.99 13.01
N ARG A 79 13.70 -1.22 12.74
CA ARG A 79 12.65 -1.62 11.80
C ARG A 79 13.14 -1.53 10.35
N VAL A 80 13.94 -0.52 10.02
CA VAL A 80 14.58 -0.39 8.70
C VAL A 80 15.49 -1.58 8.43
N ALA A 81 16.38 -1.91 9.37
CA ALA A 81 17.27 -3.06 9.25
C ALA A 81 16.50 -4.38 9.08
N TYR A 82 15.45 -4.58 9.89
CA TYR A 82 14.57 -5.75 9.76
C TYR A 82 13.92 -5.84 8.38
N LEU A 83 13.38 -4.74 7.85
CA LEU A 83 12.75 -4.73 6.53
C LEU A 83 13.77 -4.95 5.41
N ALA A 84 14.96 -4.38 5.52
CA ALA A 84 16.05 -4.59 4.57
C ALA A 84 16.46 -6.06 4.50
N GLU A 85 16.73 -6.67 5.66
CA GLU A 85 17.08 -8.10 5.75
C GLU A 85 15.95 -8.99 5.23
N LYS A 86 14.70 -8.68 5.58
CA LYS A 86 13.54 -9.42 5.07
C LYS A 86 13.41 -9.28 3.56
N LEU A 87 13.58 -8.09 3.00
CA LEU A 87 13.47 -7.85 1.58
C LEU A 87 14.58 -8.57 0.79
N ILE A 88 15.81 -8.58 1.31
CA ILE A 88 16.92 -9.37 0.76
C ILE A 88 16.61 -10.87 0.81
N ALA A 89 16.06 -11.36 1.93
CA ALA A 89 15.67 -12.77 2.06
C ALA A 89 14.59 -13.15 1.02
N LEU A 90 13.56 -12.33 0.86
CA LEU A 90 12.51 -12.55 -0.14
C LEU A 90 13.10 -12.49 -1.57
N ALA A 91 13.99 -11.53 -1.85
CA ALA A 91 14.62 -11.40 -3.16
C ALA A 91 15.48 -12.62 -3.53
N ASN A 92 16.22 -13.18 -2.57
CA ASN A 92 17.02 -14.40 -2.78
C ASN A 92 16.15 -15.64 -3.00
N GLN A 93 14.99 -15.72 -2.37
CA GLN A 93 14.03 -16.83 -2.54
C GLN A 93 13.22 -16.70 -3.83
N SER A 94 13.11 -15.48 -4.35
CA SER A 94 12.24 -15.18 -5.48
C SER A 94 12.77 -15.72 -6.80
N TYR A 95 11.85 -16.30 -7.57
CA TYR A 95 12.06 -16.66 -8.96
C TYR A 95 11.27 -15.70 -9.86
N CYS A 96 11.94 -14.62 -10.28
CA CYS A 96 11.35 -13.65 -11.20
C CYS A 96 11.22 -14.29 -12.60
N ALA A 97 9.99 -14.42 -13.10
CA ALA A 97 9.72 -15.00 -14.41
C ALA A 97 9.94 -14.01 -15.56
N VAL A 98 10.20 -12.73 -15.23
CA VAL A 98 10.42 -11.65 -16.19
C VAL A 98 11.83 -11.08 -16.09
N LYS A 99 12.32 -10.48 -17.18
CA LYS A 99 13.60 -9.76 -17.17
C LYS A 99 13.42 -8.37 -16.55
N LYS A 100 14.52 -7.80 -16.02
CA LYS A 100 14.57 -6.42 -15.50
C LYS A 100 14.15 -5.34 -16.52
N THR A 101 14.11 -5.65 -17.81
CA THR A 101 13.68 -4.74 -18.90
C THR A 101 12.24 -4.97 -19.35
N SER A 102 11.49 -5.86 -18.70
CA SER A 102 10.12 -6.20 -19.08
C SER A 102 9.15 -5.04 -18.85
N PRO A 103 8.22 -4.76 -19.78
CA PRO A 103 7.19 -3.74 -19.59
C PRO A 103 6.25 -4.06 -18.41
N ILE A 104 6.17 -5.32 -17.98
CA ILE A 104 5.37 -5.74 -16.82
C ILE A 104 5.83 -5.04 -15.54
N LEU A 105 7.10 -4.67 -15.43
CA LEU A 105 7.62 -3.93 -14.27
C LEU A 105 7.06 -2.51 -14.20
N GLU A 106 6.79 -1.89 -15.34
CA GLU A 106 6.09 -0.60 -15.41
C GLU A 106 4.62 -0.75 -15.00
N GLU A 107 3.98 -1.89 -15.28
CA GLU A 107 2.63 -2.17 -14.77
C GLU A 107 2.62 -2.28 -13.23
N VAL A 108 3.61 -2.95 -12.63
CA VAL A 108 3.75 -3.00 -11.16
C VAL A 108 3.87 -1.59 -10.58
N ARG A 109 4.74 -0.75 -11.15
CA ARG A 109 4.91 0.65 -10.74
C ARG A 109 3.63 1.47 -10.93
N TYR A 110 2.94 1.28 -12.05
CA TYR A 110 1.69 1.96 -12.36
C TYR A 110 0.61 1.64 -11.32
N TYR A 111 0.35 0.35 -11.06
CA TYR A 111 -0.66 -0.04 -10.08
C TYR A 111 -0.27 0.33 -8.65
N GLY A 112 1.02 0.27 -8.29
CA GLY A 112 1.50 0.75 -7.00
C GLY A 112 1.19 2.24 -6.77
N LYS A 113 1.51 3.11 -7.73
CA LYS A 113 1.19 4.54 -7.68
C LYS A 113 -0.31 4.82 -7.68
N GLU A 114 -1.07 4.08 -8.48
CA GLU A 114 -2.52 4.25 -8.56
C GLU A 114 -3.21 3.84 -7.26
N LEU A 115 -2.75 2.77 -6.61
CA LEU A 115 -3.25 2.36 -5.30
C LEU A 115 -2.95 3.39 -4.21
N LEU A 116 -1.79 4.04 -4.27
CA LEU A 116 -1.46 5.14 -3.36
C LEU A 116 -2.44 6.31 -3.58
N ARG A 117 -2.57 6.77 -4.82
CA ARG A 117 -3.47 7.88 -5.20
C ARG A 117 -4.92 7.61 -4.81
N LEU A 118 -5.43 6.42 -5.10
CA LEU A 118 -6.80 6.02 -4.75
C LEU A 118 -6.99 5.92 -3.23
N SER A 119 -5.99 5.44 -2.49
CA SER A 119 -6.05 5.35 -1.03
C SER A 119 -6.10 6.73 -0.38
N GLU A 120 -5.26 7.66 -0.82
CA GLU A 120 -5.26 9.06 -0.37
C GLU A 120 -6.58 9.74 -0.67
N GLN A 121 -7.06 9.61 -1.91
CA GLN A 121 -8.34 10.19 -2.32
C GLN A 121 -9.52 9.62 -1.53
N ARG A 122 -9.53 8.31 -1.26
CA ARG A 122 -10.57 7.68 -0.43
C ARG A 122 -10.52 8.21 1.00
N GLN A 123 -9.33 8.42 1.56
CA GLN A 123 -9.17 9.01 2.90
C GLN A 123 -9.72 10.44 2.93
N THR A 124 -9.38 11.29 1.95
CA THR A 124 -9.92 12.66 1.87
C THR A 124 -11.45 12.68 1.81
N VAL A 125 -12.07 11.79 1.02
CA VAL A 125 -13.53 11.70 0.94
C VAL A 125 -14.13 11.24 2.27
N LEU A 126 -13.46 10.32 2.98
CA LEU A 126 -13.90 9.89 4.31
C LEU A 126 -13.80 11.04 5.32
N ASP A 127 -12.71 11.80 5.32
CA ASP A 127 -12.53 12.94 6.21
C ASP A 127 -13.63 13.99 5.98
N GLN A 128 -13.99 14.27 4.72
CA GLN A 128 -15.12 15.14 4.38
C GLN A 128 -16.47 14.59 4.85
N MET A 129 -16.68 13.28 4.78
CA MET A 129 -17.89 12.64 5.28
C MET A 129 -17.99 12.77 6.81
N VAL A 130 -16.87 12.60 7.51
CA VAL A 130 -16.78 12.77 8.97
C VAL A 130 -17.04 14.23 9.37
N GLU A 131 -16.40 15.19 8.71
CA GLU A 131 -16.58 16.62 9.00
C GLU A 131 -18.05 17.06 8.88
N LEU A 132 -18.78 16.54 7.89
CA LEU A 132 -20.20 16.85 7.71
C LEU A 132 -21.12 16.17 8.74
N ALA A 133 -20.73 15.00 9.25
CA ALA A 133 -21.53 14.23 10.20
C ALA A 133 -21.29 14.65 11.66
N GLN A 134 -20.05 15.04 12.02
CA GLN A 134 -19.67 15.46 13.37
C GLN A 134 -20.59 16.48 14.06
N PRO A 135 -21.14 17.51 13.39
CA PRO A 135 -22.03 18.46 14.06
C PRO A 135 -23.44 17.92 14.33
N LEU A 136 -23.79 16.75 13.81
CA LEU A 136 -25.12 16.15 13.97
C LEU A 136 -25.21 15.41 15.32
N PRO A 137 -26.24 15.66 16.14
CA PRO A 137 -26.40 14.96 17.42
C PRO A 137 -26.53 13.44 17.24
N GLU A 138 -26.99 12.98 16.07
CA GLU A 138 -27.06 11.57 15.71
C GLU A 138 -25.69 10.91 15.55
N TYR A 139 -24.65 11.66 15.19
CA TYR A 139 -23.32 11.10 14.94
C TYR A 139 -22.69 10.50 16.21
N ASP A 140 -22.72 11.25 17.32
CA ASP A 140 -22.22 10.77 18.62
C ASP A 140 -23.05 9.60 19.14
N ILE A 141 -24.38 9.63 18.90
CA ILE A 141 -25.28 8.53 19.27
C ILE A 141 -24.93 7.27 18.47
N LEU A 142 -24.71 7.38 17.16
CA LEU A 142 -24.36 6.26 16.29
C LEU A 142 -22.98 5.68 16.65
N LEU A 143 -21.97 6.52 16.91
CA LEU A 143 -20.64 6.06 17.35
C LEU A 143 -20.65 5.41 18.74
N SER A 144 -21.60 5.78 19.61
CA SER A 144 -21.74 5.15 20.93
C SER A 144 -22.21 3.69 20.86
N ILE A 145 -22.73 3.25 19.70
CA ILE A 145 -23.18 1.87 19.49
C ILE A 145 -21.96 1.00 19.17
N PRO A 146 -21.68 -0.05 19.99
CA PRO A 146 -20.58 -0.97 19.71
C PRO A 146 -20.71 -1.60 18.33
N GLY A 147 -19.69 -1.43 17.48
CA GLY A 147 -19.65 -1.98 16.12
C GLY A 147 -19.98 -0.99 15.00
N ILE A 148 -20.38 0.25 15.32
CA ILE A 148 -20.53 1.31 14.32
C ILE A 148 -19.23 2.11 14.23
N ALA A 149 -18.56 2.02 13.08
CA ALA A 149 -17.38 2.82 12.77
C ALA A 149 -17.77 4.14 12.09
N GLU A 150 -16.84 5.10 12.06
CA GLU A 150 -17.05 6.41 11.40
C GLU A 150 -17.55 6.28 9.95
N THR A 151 -17.07 5.28 9.20
CA THR A 151 -17.53 4.97 7.84
C THR A 151 -19.04 4.67 7.74
N THR A 152 -19.61 4.13 8.82
CA THR A 152 -21.02 3.76 8.91
C THR A 152 -21.86 4.85 9.58
N ALA A 153 -21.28 5.60 10.54
CA ALA A 153 -21.93 6.73 11.19
C ALA A 153 -22.07 7.96 10.28
N THR A 154 -21.29 8.03 9.19
CA THR A 154 -21.31 9.11 8.20
C THR A 154 -22.10 8.80 6.92
N SER A 155 -22.67 7.58 6.81
CA SER A 155 -23.35 7.09 5.60
C SER A 155 -24.86 7.34 5.62
#